data_AF-A0AAW9DK92-F1
#
_entry.id   AF-A0AAW9DK92-F1
#
_cell.length_a   1.000
_cell.length_b   1.000
_cell.length_c   1.000
_cell.angle_alpha   90.00
_cell.angle_beta   90.00
_cell.angle_gamma   90.00
#
_symmetry.space_group_name_H-M   'P 1'
#
loop_
_entity.id
_entity.type
_entity.pdbx_description
1 polymer ?
#
loop_
_entity_poly.entity_id
_entity_poly.type
_entity_poly.pdbx_seq_one_letter_code
_entity_poly.pdbx_strand_id
1 'polypeptide(L)'
;MFGTNFKKAREKLGISQREAARRLKVNQPFISAAETGAANLTIERMALLARFVGMPLFELLRPTAIDEGIGDNPPGDGADGADAGGEVN
;
A
#
# COMPACT_ATOMS: atom_id res chain seq x y z
N MET A 1 -4.87 3.35 -4.59
CA MET A 1 -4.04 2.88 -3.44
C MET A 1 -3.28 1.58 -3.78
N PHE A 2 -3.88 0.38 -3.67
CA PHE A 2 -3.17 -0.91 -3.85
C PHE A 2 -2.39 -1.01 -5.17
N GLY A 3 -3.06 -0.78 -6.30
CA GLY A 3 -2.44 -0.92 -7.63
C GLY A 3 -1.21 -0.03 -7.81
N THR A 4 -1.29 1.22 -7.35
CA THR A 4 -0.19 2.18 -7.38
C THR A 4 1.00 1.71 -6.55
N ASN A 5 0.76 1.17 -5.34
CA ASN A 5 1.81 0.63 -4.49
C ASN A 5 2.44 -0.62 -5.08
N PHE A 6 1.63 -1.53 -5.62
CA PHE A 6 2.10 -2.72 -6.31
C PHE A 6 2.97 -2.35 -7.53
N LYS A 7 2.55 -1.36 -8.34
CA LYS A 7 3.33 -0.84 -9.47
C LYS A 7 4.71 -0.37 -9.02
N LYS A 8 4.77 0.49 -7.99
CA LYS A 8 6.03 0.98 -7.42
C LYS A 8 6.92 -0.15 -6.93
N ALA A 9 6.34 -1.14 -6.24
CA ALA A 9 7.08 -2.30 -5.75
C ALA A 9 7.63 -3.16 -6.90
N ARG A 10 6.84 -3.39 -7.96
CA ARG A 10 7.29 -4.08 -9.17
C ARG A 10 8.43 -3.32 -9.85
N GLU A 11 8.33 -2.00 -9.97
CA GLU A 11 9.36 -1.16 -10.60
C GLU A 11 10.67 -1.18 -9.81
N LYS A 12 10.62 -1.24 -8.47
CA LYS A 12 11.80 -1.46 -7.61
C LYS A 12 12.49 -2.80 -7.84
N LEU A 13 11.77 -3.82 -8.32
CA LEU A 13 12.37 -5.09 -8.76
C LEU A 13 13.04 -5.01 -10.15
N GLY A 14 12.91 -3.88 -10.86
CA GLY A 14 13.49 -3.69 -12.21
C GLY A 14 12.83 -4.52 -13.31
N ILE A 15 11.59 -4.99 -13.10
CA ILE A 15 10.89 -5.86 -14.05
C ILE A 15 9.69 -5.17 -14.71
N SER A 16 9.44 -5.51 -15.98
CA SER A 16 8.27 -5.02 -16.72
C SER A 16 6.97 -5.71 -16.30
N GLN A 17 5.82 -5.13 -16.67
CA GLN A 17 4.52 -5.80 -16.48
C GLN A 17 4.44 -7.15 -17.22
N ARG A 18 5.03 -7.25 -18.41
CA ARG A 18 5.08 -8.50 -19.20
C ARG A 18 5.91 -9.57 -18.49
N GLU A 19 7.03 -9.17 -17.88
CA GLU A 19 7.86 -10.05 -17.06
C GLU A 19 7.09 -10.54 -15.82
N ALA A 20 6.42 -9.63 -15.11
CA ALA A 20 5.60 -9.98 -13.95
C ALA A 20 4.48 -10.95 -14.32
N ALA A 21 3.76 -10.68 -15.41
CA ALA A 21 2.71 -11.55 -15.94
C ALA A 21 3.23 -12.96 -16.23
N ARG A 22 4.40 -13.06 -16.90
CA ARG A 22 5.06 -14.34 -17.18
C ARG A 22 5.42 -15.11 -15.92
N ARG A 23 6.00 -14.44 -14.92
CA ARG A 23 6.40 -15.08 -13.64
C ARG A 23 5.20 -15.52 -12.81
N LEU A 24 4.13 -14.73 -12.82
CA LEU A 24 2.87 -15.02 -12.11
C LEU A 24 1.95 -15.98 -12.86
N LYS A 25 2.30 -16.36 -14.10
CA LYS A 25 1.47 -17.18 -15.00
C LYS A 25 0.07 -16.57 -15.19
N VAL A 26 0.01 -15.26 -15.37
CA VAL A 26 -1.20 -14.48 -15.69
C VAL A 26 -0.98 -13.72 -17.00
N ASN A 27 -2.03 -13.13 -17.54
CA ASN A 27 -1.89 -12.28 -18.72
C ASN A 27 -1.39 -10.87 -18.33
N GLN A 28 -0.71 -10.19 -19.24
CA GLN A 28 -0.23 -8.82 -18.99
C GLN A 28 -1.37 -7.81 -18.77
N PRO A 29 -2.54 -7.91 -19.45
CA PRO A 29 -3.68 -7.03 -19.16
C PRO A 29 -4.14 -7.09 -17.71
N PHE A 30 -4.07 -8.25 -17.04
CA PHE A 30 -4.38 -8.39 -15.63
C PHE A 30 -3.40 -7.60 -14.76
N ILE A 31 -2.10 -7.63 -15.06
CA ILE A 31 -1.11 -6.81 -14.34
C ILE A 31 -1.40 -5.31 -14.55
N SER A 32 -1.69 -4.91 -15.79
CA SER A 32 -2.07 -3.53 -16.09
C SER A 32 -3.31 -3.08 -15.30
N ALA A 33 -4.39 -3.88 -15.34
CA ALA A 33 -5.63 -3.60 -14.63
C ALA A 33 -5.47 -3.60 -13.10
N ALA A 34 -4.62 -4.47 -12.57
CA ALA A 34 -4.27 -4.47 -11.14
C ALA A 34 -3.56 -3.17 -10.75
N GLU A 35 -2.61 -2.70 -11.55
CA GLU A 35 -1.81 -1.50 -11.27
C GLU A 35 -2.61 -0.20 -11.39
N THR A 36 -3.60 -0.15 -12.26
CA THR A 36 -4.49 1.01 -12.44
C THR A 36 -5.70 0.99 -11.52
N GLY A 37 -5.95 -0.10 -10.80
CA GLY A 37 -7.15 -0.28 -9.99
C GLY A 37 -8.40 -0.63 -10.79
N ALA A 38 -8.27 -0.90 -12.10
CA ALA A 38 -9.37 -1.31 -12.96
C ALA A 38 -9.78 -2.79 -12.74
N ALA A 39 -8.92 -3.61 -12.11
CA ALA A 39 -9.24 -4.97 -11.75
C ALA A 39 -9.97 -5.04 -10.40
N ASN A 40 -11.12 -5.73 -10.36
CA ASN A 40 -11.74 -6.15 -9.10
C ASN A 40 -10.96 -7.35 -8.52
N LEU A 41 -9.96 -7.07 -7.68
CA LEU A 41 -9.09 -8.08 -7.09
C LEU A 41 -9.68 -8.61 -5.78
N THR A 42 -9.72 -9.94 -5.63
CA THR A 42 -9.94 -10.55 -4.31
C THR A 42 -8.73 -10.35 -3.41
N ILE A 43 -8.92 -10.47 -2.10
CA ILE A 43 -7.83 -10.37 -1.12
C ILE A 43 -6.75 -11.45 -1.38
N GLU A 44 -7.12 -12.65 -1.82
CA GLU A 44 -6.18 -13.71 -2.17
C GLU A 44 -5.30 -13.32 -3.36
N ARG A 45 -5.88 -12.64 -4.36
CA ARG A 45 -5.13 -12.10 -5.50
C ARG A 45 -4.20 -10.98 -5.07
N MET A 46 -4.66 -10.08 -4.20
CA MET A 46 -3.79 -9.04 -3.66
C MET A 46 -2.63 -9.64 -2.84
N ALA A 47 -2.89 -10.66 -2.02
CA ALA A 47 -1.88 -11.37 -1.25
C ALA A 47 -0.86 -12.09 -2.15
N LEU A 48 -1.31 -12.69 -3.27
CA LEU A 48 -0.41 -13.28 -4.27
C LEU A 48 0.53 -12.24 -4.86
N LEU A 49 -0.01 -11.09 -5.26
CA LEU A 49 0.77 -9.99 -5.83
C LEU A 49 1.74 -9.40 -4.79
N ALA A 50 1.31 -9.27 -3.54
CA ALA A 50 2.16 -8.81 -2.43
C ALA A 50 3.36 -9.74 -2.20
N ARG A 51 3.12 -11.07 -2.14
CA ARG A 51 4.19 -12.07 -2.05
C ARG A 51 5.15 -11.99 -3.24
N PHE A 52 4.64 -11.75 -4.44
CA PHE A 52 5.47 -11.64 -5.64
C PHE A 52 6.44 -10.46 -5.58
N VAL A 53 6.03 -9.33 -4.99
CA VAL A 53 6.92 -8.16 -4.80
C VAL A 53 7.68 -8.19 -3.47
N GLY A 54 7.56 -9.26 -2.68
CA GLY A 54 8.25 -9.41 -1.41
C GLY A 54 7.77 -8.44 -0.32
N MET A 55 6.50 -8.01 -0.37
CA MET A 55 5.94 -7.08 0.62
C MET A 55 4.76 -7.70 1.38
N PRO A 56 4.55 -7.32 2.65
CA PRO A 56 3.30 -7.61 3.34
C PRO A 56 2.13 -6.92 2.62
N LEU A 57 0.96 -7.58 2.58
CA LEU A 57 -0.20 -7.01 1.90
C LEU A 57 -0.61 -5.65 2.49
N PHE A 58 -0.57 -5.48 3.82
CA PHE A 58 -0.97 -4.24 4.48
C PHE A 58 -0.10 -3.03 4.07
N GLU A 59 1.17 -3.25 3.72
CA GLU A 59 2.04 -2.17 3.22
C GLU A 59 1.57 -1.67 1.84
N LEU A 60 1.08 -2.58 0.99
CA LEU A 60 0.50 -2.20 -0.30
C LEU A 60 -0.87 -1.54 -0.15
N LEU A 61 -1.54 -1.69 0.99
CA LEU A 61 -2.79 -1.03 1.35
C LEU A 61 -2.56 0.28 2.13
N ARG A 62 -1.34 0.82 2.17
CA ARG A 62 -1.11 2.13 2.77
C ARG A 62 -1.47 3.25 1.80
N PRO A 63 -2.14 4.33 2.26
CA PRO A 63 -2.39 5.48 1.41
C PRO A 63 -1.02 6.04 1.00
N THR A 64 -0.78 6.17 -0.30
CA THR A 64 0.29 7.05 -0.74
C THR A 64 -0.21 8.45 -0.49
N ALA A 65 0.56 9.25 0.27
CA ALA A 65 0.18 10.59 0.72
C ALA A 65 -0.74 11.29 -0.29
N ILE A 66 -1.90 11.72 0.25
CA ILE A 66 -2.99 12.48 -0.35
C ILE A 66 -3.85 11.76 -1.41
N ASP A 67 -4.86 11.02 -0.93
CA ASP A 67 -6.17 10.97 -1.59
C ASP A 67 -7.05 12.02 -0.86
N GLU A 68 -7.01 13.29 -1.31
CA GLU A 68 -7.69 14.44 -0.67
C GLU A 68 -9.23 14.39 -0.81
N GLY A 69 -9.83 13.20 -0.77
CA GLY A 69 -11.27 13.00 -1.00
C GLY A 69 -11.98 12.16 0.05
N ILE A 70 -11.28 11.57 1.02
CA ILE A 70 -11.90 10.78 2.09
C ILE A 70 -11.39 11.31 3.42
N GLY A 71 -12.28 12.00 4.13
CA GLY A 71 -12.01 12.81 5.32
C GLY A 71 -11.03 12.17 6.31
N ASP A 72 -9.92 12.87 6.47
CA ASP A 72 -8.98 12.72 7.57
C ASP A 72 -9.70 13.12 8.87
N ASN A 73 -9.94 12.16 9.76
CA ASN A 73 -9.87 12.45 11.17
C ASN A 73 -8.60 11.72 11.66
N PRO A 74 -7.51 12.45 11.95
CA PRO A 74 -6.33 11.80 12.50
C PRO A 74 -6.68 11.19 13.86
N PRO A 75 -6.14 10.02 14.22
CA PRO A 75 -6.15 9.60 15.61
C PRO A 75 -5.43 10.69 16.41
N GLY A 76 -6.14 11.30 17.36
CA GLY A 76 -5.59 12.30 18.26
C GLY A 76 -4.53 11.67 19.15
N ASP A 77 -3.29 11.61 18.67
CA ASP A 77 -2.11 11.42 19.50
C ASP A 77 -1.77 12.77 20.14
N GLY A 78 -2.56 13.12 21.15
CA GLY A 78 -2.26 14.15 22.14
C GLY A 78 -1.66 13.51 23.39
N ALA A 79 -0.60 12.73 23.22
CA ALA A 79 0.30 12.40 24.31
C ALA A 79 1.37 13.49 24.37
N ASP A 80 1.15 14.54 25.17
CA ASP A 80 2.21 15.27 25.85
C ASP A 80 1.66 16.21 26.93
N GLY A 81 2.24 16.13 28.12
CA GLY A 81 1.87 16.94 29.27
C GLY A 81 1.94 16.23 30.62
N ALA A 82 3.02 15.49 30.87
CA ALA A 82 3.44 15.22 32.24
C ALA A 82 3.81 16.57 32.88
N ASP A 83 2.96 17.10 33.76
CA ASP A 83 3.36 18.17 34.69
C ASP A 83 3.74 17.52 36.02
N ALA A 84 5.03 17.62 36.31
CA ALA A 84 5.68 17.08 37.48
C ALA A 84 5.75 18.16 38.55
N GLY A 85 5.34 17.81 39.77
CA GLY A 85 6.03 18.22 40.99
C GLY A 85 5.88 19.69 41.40
N GLY A 86 5.29 19.90 42.58
CA GLY A 86 5.12 21.23 43.14
C GLY A 86 6.43 21.91 43.52
N GLU A 87 6.32 23.21 43.75
CA GLU A 87 7.20 23.94 44.65
C GLU A 87 6.38 24.88 45.53
N VAL A 88 6.74 24.82 46.80
CA VAL A 88 6.25 25.59 47.93
C VAL A 88 6.76 27.02 47.86
N ASN A 89 5.92 27.99 48.20
CA ASN A 89 6.26 29.16 49.02
C ASN A 89 4.98 29.84 49.53
#